data_AF-A0A6G3UU08-F1
#
_entry.id   AF-A0A6G3UU08-F1
#
_cell.length_a   1.000
_cell.length_b   1.000
_cell.length_c   1.000
_cell.angle_alpha   90.00
_cell.angle_beta   90.00
_cell.angle_gamma   90.00
#
_symmetry.space_group_name_H-M   'P 1'
#
loop_
_entity.id
_entity.type
_entity.pdbx_description
1 polymer ?
#
loop_
_entity_poly.entity_id
_entity_poly.type
_entity_poly.pdbx_seq_one_letter_code
_entity_poly.pdbx_strand_id
1 'polypeptide(L)' 'LGVLAAEPGTAERIAAGLVDRLADGALDAAARRRLTQALADIPGPTASRALAELARDGDRGVAVTAVYLLGLRGEG' A
#
# COMPACT_ATOMS: atom_id res chain seq x y z
N LEU A 1 -5.80 -14.43 4.07
CA LEU A 1 -6.50 -13.81 2.91
C LEU A 1 -5.75 -13.96 1.58
N GLY A 2 -4.56 -14.61 1.55
CA GLY A 2 -3.65 -14.61 0.39
C GLY A 2 -3.99 -15.52 -0.81
N VAL A 3 -5.17 -16.14 -0.88
CA VAL A 3 -5.49 -17.09 -1.96
C VAL A 3 -6.34 -16.48 -3.09
N LEU A 4 -7.12 -15.41 -2.81
CA LEU A 4 -7.97 -14.76 -3.81
C LEU A 4 -7.31 -13.56 -4.52
N ALA A 5 -6.12 -13.14 -4.06
CA ALA A 5 -5.31 -12.09 -4.69
C ALA A 5 -4.21 -12.67 -5.62
N ALA A 6 -4.28 -13.96 -5.96
CA ALA A 6 -3.30 -14.63 -6.83
C ALA A 6 -3.53 -14.34 -8.32
N GLU A 7 -4.70 -13.83 -8.71
CA GLU A 7 -4.95 -13.33 -10.06
C GLU A 7 -4.34 -11.92 -10.19
N PRO A 8 -3.28 -11.73 -11.01
CA PRO A 8 -2.56 -10.46 -11.09
C PRO A 8 -3.46 -9.29 -11.48
N GLY A 9 -4.50 -9.53 -12.28
CA GLY A 9 -5.49 -8.50 -12.65
C GLY A 9 -6.42 -8.08 -11.51
N THR A 10 -6.71 -8.97 -10.56
CA THR A 10 -7.53 -8.68 -9.39
C THR A 10 -6.72 -7.94 -8.33
N ALA A 11 -5.47 -8.36 -8.10
CA ALA A 11 -4.54 -7.68 -7.20
C ALA A 11 -4.33 -6.22 -7.60
N GLU A 12 -4.10 -5.96 -8.90
CA GLU A 12 -3.89 -4.62 -9.43
C GLU A 12 -5.12 -3.72 -9.26
N ARG A 13 -6.33 -4.26 -9.48
CA ARG A 13 -7.59 -3.52 -9.31
C ARG A 13 -7.85 -3.17 -7.84
N ILE A 14 -7.57 -4.09 -6.93
CA ILE A 14 -7.68 -3.84 -5.49
C ILE A 14 -6.67 -2.76 -5.08
N ALA A 15 -5.42 -2.87 -5.52
CA ALA A 15 -4.39 -1.87 -5.24
C ALA A 15 -4.79 -0.48 -5.74
N ALA A 16 -5.29 -0.36 -6.97
CA ALA A 16 -5.77 0.90 -7.53
C ALA A 16 -6.92 1.52 -6.72
N GLY A 17 -7.89 0.70 -6.27
CA GLY A 17 -8.98 1.18 -5.42
C GLY A 17 -8.51 1.65 -4.03
N LEU A 18 -7.48 1.02 -3.46
CA LEU A 18 -6.89 1.46 -2.19
C LEU A 18 -6.12 2.78 -2.35
N VAL A 19 -5.42 2.97 -3.47
CA VAL A 19 -4.72 4.22 -3.82
C VAL A 19 -5.70 5.37 -3.98
N ASP A 20 -6.80 5.16 -4.70
CA ASP A 20 -7.85 6.16 -4.87
C ASP A 20 -8.40 6.65 -3.52
N ARG A 21 -8.64 5.72 -2.59
CA ARG A 21 -9.08 6.08 -1.22
C ARG A 21 -8.01 6.80 -0.41
N LEU A 22 -6.74 6.50 -0.61
CA LEU A 22 -5.64 7.26 0.02
C LEU A 22 -5.58 8.70 -0.49
N ALA A 23 -5.88 8.91 -1.78
CA ALA A 23 -5.89 10.24 -2.41
C ALA A 23 -7.07 11.12 -1.97
N ASP A 24 -8.17 10.53 -1.47
CA ASP A 24 -9.38 11.26 -1.04
C ASP A 24 -9.13 12.24 0.14
N GLY A 25 -7.97 12.20 0.79
CA GLY A 25 -7.50 13.22 1.74
C GLY A 25 -8.29 13.32 3.05
N ALA A 26 -9.49 12.76 3.12
CA ALA A 26 -10.37 12.71 4.28
C ALA A 26 -9.99 11.60 5.28
N LEU A 27 -8.93 10.84 5.01
CA LEU A 27 -8.49 9.75 5.86
C LEU A 27 -7.62 10.23 7.02
N ASP A 28 -8.10 9.93 8.23
CA ASP A 28 -7.32 10.06 9.45
C ASP A 28 -6.08 9.16 9.43
N ALA A 29 -5.05 9.51 10.21
CA ALA A 29 -3.76 8.82 10.24
C ALA A 29 -3.91 7.31 10.52
N ALA A 30 -4.87 6.93 11.37
CA ALA A 30 -5.13 5.52 11.67
C ALA A 30 -5.72 4.75 10.48
N ALA A 31 -6.54 5.40 9.64
CA ALA A 31 -7.07 4.80 8.42
C ALA A 31 -5.96 4.65 7.36
N ARG A 32 -5.12 5.68 7.23
CA ARG A 32 -3.96 5.67 6.31
C ARG A 32 -3.02 4.50 6.59
N ARG A 33 -2.67 4.26 7.86
CA ARG A 33 -1.83 3.11 8.26
C ARG A 33 -2.44 1.77 7.89
N ARG A 34 -3.75 1.58 8.06
CA ARG A 34 -4.43 0.33 7.70
C ARG A 34 -4.40 0.08 6.20
N LEU A 35 -4.57 1.13 5.38
CA LEU A 35 -4.44 1.03 3.93
C LEU A 35 -3.00 0.75 3.48
N THR A 36 -2.00 1.36 4.13
CA THR A 36 -0.58 1.03 3.88
C THR A 36 -0.29 -0.45 4.13
N GLN A 37 -0.83 -1.02 5.22
CA GLN A 37 -0.69 -2.45 5.51
C GLN A 37 -1.41 -3.33 4.47
N ALA A 38 -2.64 -2.97 4.10
CA ALA A 38 -3.39 -3.71 3.08
C ALA A 38 -2.68 -3.71 1.71
N LEU A 39 -2.04 -2.59 1.33
CA LEU A 39 -1.20 -2.53 0.13
C LEU A 39 0.01 -3.47 0.22
N ALA A 40 0.59 -3.63 1.41
CA ALA A 40 1.72 -4.54 1.65
C ALA A 40 1.36 -6.03 1.52
N ASP A 41 0.11 -6.41 1.69
CA ASP A 41 -0.37 -7.79 1.44
C ASP A 41 -0.65 -8.06 -0.05
N ILE A 42 -0.68 -7.02 -0.91
CA ILE A 42 -1.06 -7.16 -2.32
C ILE A 42 0.19 -7.19 -3.21
N PRO A 43 0.46 -8.29 -3.94
CA PRO A 43 1.54 -8.33 -4.92
C PRO A 43 1.21 -7.42 -6.11
N GLY A 44 2.23 -6.80 -6.69
CA GLY A 44 2.09 -6.07 -7.96
C GLY A 44 2.72 -4.67 -7.98
N PRO A 45 2.92 -4.11 -9.18
CA PRO A 45 3.61 -2.85 -9.37
C PRO A 45 2.85 -1.64 -8.82
N THR A 46 1.51 -1.61 -8.86
CA THR A 46 0.74 -0.49 -8.29
C THR A 46 0.89 -0.42 -6.77
N ALA A 47 0.85 -1.56 -6.08
CA ALA A 47 1.07 -1.61 -4.63
C ALA A 47 2.47 -1.09 -4.25
N SER A 48 3.52 -1.50 -4.99
CA SER A 48 4.88 -1.01 -4.75
C SER A 48 5.03 0.49 -5.04
N ARG A 49 4.40 1.02 -6.10
CA ARG A 49 4.40 2.47 -6.39
C ARG A 49 3.71 3.27 -5.29
N ALA A 50 2.53 2.81 -4.85
CA ALA A 50 1.78 3.44 -3.78
C ALA A 50 2.56 3.48 -2.46
N LEU A 51 3.24 2.40 -2.10
CA LEU A 51 4.12 2.38 -0.93
C LEU A 51 5.29 3.37 -1.09
N ALA A 52 5.83 3.57 -2.30
CA ALA A 52 6.90 4.54 -2.55
C ALA A 52 6.43 5.99 -2.40
N GLU A 53 5.17 6.28 -2.73
CA GLU A 53 4.55 7.58 -2.45
C GLU A 53 4.30 7.77 -0.95
N LEU A 54 3.77 6.75 -0.27
CA LEU A 54 3.54 6.77 1.18
C LEU A 54 4.83 6.87 2.00
N ALA A 55 5.96 6.42 1.47
CA ALA A 55 7.28 6.60 2.09
C ALA A 55 7.67 8.09 2.26
N ARG A 56 6.98 8.99 1.53
CA ARG A 56 7.14 10.45 1.61
C ARG A 56 5.98 11.14 2.31
N ASP A 57 5.08 10.38 2.94
CA ASP A 57 3.90 10.92 3.65
C ASP A 57 4.32 11.83 4.81
N GLY A 58 3.52 12.87 5.06
CA GLY A 58 3.75 13.80 6.17
C GLY A 58 3.58 13.16 7.56
N ASP A 59 2.82 12.06 7.67
CA ASP A 59 2.78 11.25 8.90
C ASP A 59 4.02 10.34 8.95
N ARG A 60 4.92 10.64 9.88
CA ARG A 60 6.15 9.87 10.09
C ARG A 60 5.89 8.38 10.33
N GLY A 61 4.79 8.03 10.98
CA GLY A 61 4.44 6.62 11.24
C GLY A 61 4.09 5.87 9.96
N VAL A 62 3.35 6.50 9.06
CA VAL A 62 3.05 5.96 7.72
C VAL A 62 4.33 5.85 6.89
N ALA A 63 5.17 6.89 6.85
CA ALA A 63 6.39 6.91 6.06
C ALA A 63 7.37 5.79 6.44
N VAL A 64 7.67 5.63 7.73
CA VAL A 64 8.59 4.56 8.20
C VAL A 64 8.04 3.18 7.87
N THR A 65 6.74 2.97 8.03
CA THR A 65 6.08 1.71 7.72
C THR A 65 6.18 1.38 6.24
N ALA A 66 5.92 2.36 5.37
CA ALA A 66 5.98 2.16 3.92
C ALA A 66 7.40 1.86 3.42
N VAL A 67 8.42 2.53 3.96
CA VAL A 67 9.85 2.24 3.66
C VAL A 67 10.21 0.80 4.04
N TYR A 68 9.83 0.38 5.25
CA TYR A 68 10.11 -0.98 5.72
C TYR A 68 9.48 -2.06 4.82
N LEU A 69 8.23 -1.84 4.42
CA LEU A 69 7.48 -2.76 3.55
C LEU A 69 8.03 -2.81 2.13
N LEU A 70 8.56 -1.70 1.60
CA LEU A 70 9.26 -1.69 0.32
C LEU A 70 10.57 -2.48 0.37
N GLY A 71 11.34 -2.36 1.45
CA GLY A 71 12.57 -3.13 1.65
C GLY A 71 12.29 -4.62 1.59
N LEU A 72 11.26 -5.09 2.30
CA LEU A 72 10.83 -6.50 2.28
C LEU A 72 10.47 -7.03 0.88
N ARG A 73 10.08 -6.16 -0.06
CA ARG A 73 9.71 -6.53 -1.44
C ARG A 73 10.86 -6.49 -2.42
N GLY A 74 11.92 -5.73 -2.13
CA GLY A 74 13.12 -5.67 -2.98
C GLY A 74 14.10 -6.83 -2.72
N GLU A 75 13.97 -7.50 -1.58
CA GLU A 75 14.78 -8.65 -1.15
C GLU A 75 14.19 -10.00 -1.64
N GLY A 76 13.20 -9.98 -2.56
CA GLY A 76 12.45 -11.15 -3.05
C GLY A 76 12.70 -11.48 -4.52
#